data_AF-W7W8T4-F1
#
_entry.id   AF-W7W8T4-F1
#
_cell.length_a   1.000
_cell.length_b   1.000
_cell.length_c   1.000
_cell.angle_alpha   90.00
_cell.angle_beta   90.00
_cell.angle_gamma   90.00
#
_symmetry.space_group_name_H-M   'P 1'
#
loop_
_entity.id
_entity.type
_entity.pdbx_description
1 polymer ?
#
loop_
_entity_poly.entity_id
_entity_poly.type
_entity_poly.pdbx_seq_one_letter_code
_entity_poly.pdbx_strand_id
1 'polypeptide(L)'
;MAFALAAAGTPASLREVALAYAFGWAENMVQAAIKAVPLGQSAGQRMLGALVEAIPATVDAALVLRDGERMAFTPMLAVLSARHETQYSRLFRS
;
A
#
# COMPACT_ATOMS: atom_id res chain seq x y z
N MET A 1 -0.85 11.62 -6.81
CA MET A 1 -0.88 13.07 -7.12
C MET A 1 -2.09 13.75 -6.48
N ALA A 2 -3.34 13.33 -6.75
CA ALA A 2 -4.53 13.94 -6.13
C ALA A 2 -4.51 13.97 -4.59
N PHE A 3 -4.12 12.87 -3.93
CA PHE A 3 -4.00 12.81 -2.46
C PHE A 3 -2.99 13.84 -1.92
N ALA A 4 -1.79 13.91 -2.52
CA ALA A 4 -0.76 14.86 -2.11
C ALA A 4 -1.20 16.32 -2.31
N LEU A 5 -1.89 16.62 -3.43
CA LEU A 5 -2.46 17.94 -3.69
C LEU A 5 -3.52 18.33 -2.65
N ALA A 6 -4.41 17.40 -2.28
CA ALA A 6 -5.40 17.64 -1.24
C ALA A 6 -4.74 17.88 0.13
N ALA A 7 -3.72 17.09 0.46
CA ALA A 7 -3.00 17.20 1.73
C ALA A 7 -2.16 18.49 1.85
N ALA A 8 -1.67 19.04 0.73
CA ALA A 8 -0.88 20.27 0.71
C ALA A 8 -1.63 21.51 1.26
N GLY A 9 -2.97 21.47 1.29
CA GLY A 9 -3.79 22.53 1.91
C GLY A 9 -4.00 22.36 3.42
N THR A 10 -3.45 21.32 4.04
CA THR A 10 -3.63 21.02 5.47
C THR A 10 -2.39 21.44 6.27
N PRO A 11 -2.50 21.66 7.59
CA PRO A 11 -1.34 21.93 8.45
C PRO A 11 -0.52 20.68 8.77
N ALA A 12 -0.88 19.51 8.23
CA ALA A 12 -0.20 18.25 8.53
C ALA A 12 1.22 18.24 7.94
N SER A 13 2.16 17.72 8.72
CA SER A 13 3.53 17.48 8.27
C SER A 13 3.57 16.43 7.16
N LEU A 14 4.63 16.47 6.34
CA LEU A 14 4.87 15.47 5.29
C LEU A 14 4.85 14.04 5.85
N ARG A 15 5.36 13.85 7.07
CA ARG A 15 5.36 12.55 7.77
C ARG A 15 3.95 12.09 8.09
N GLU A 16 3.10 12.94 8.66
CA GLU A 16 1.70 12.59 8.98
C GLU A 16 0.91 12.23 7.72
N VAL A 17 1.11 12.99 6.64
CA VAL A 17 0.49 12.72 5.33
C VAL A 17 0.95 11.36 4.78
N ALA A 18 2.25 11.06 4.86
CA ALA A 18 2.81 9.78 4.41
C ALA A 18 2.31 8.59 5.24
N LEU A 19 2.20 8.74 6.58
CA LEU A 19 1.63 7.72 7.46
C LEU A 19 0.18 7.42 7.11
N ALA A 20 -0.65 8.46 6.94
CA ALA A 20 -2.05 8.31 6.57
C ALA A 20 -2.21 7.62 5.21
N TYR A 21 -1.39 8.00 4.23
CA TYR A 21 -1.39 7.37 2.91
C TYR A 21 -0.99 5.89 2.99
N ALA A 22 0.10 5.57 3.72
CA ALA A 22 0.59 4.22 3.88
C ALA A 22 -0.44 3.31 4.57
N PHE A 23 -1.12 3.83 5.60
CA PHE A 23 -2.20 3.11 6.28
C PHE A 23 -3.37 2.81 5.33
N GLY A 24 -3.89 3.83 4.63
CA GLY A 24 -4.99 3.65 3.68
C GLY A 24 -4.63 2.68 2.56
N TRP A 25 -3.37 2.66 2.11
CA TRP A 25 -2.89 1.65 1.17
C TRP A 25 -2.88 0.24 1.77
N ALA A 26 -2.33 0.08 2.98
CA ALA A 26 -2.25 -1.21 3.67
C ALA A 26 -3.65 -1.80 3.95
N GLU A 27 -4.58 -0.98 4.43
CA GLU A 27 -5.98 -1.37 4.66
C GLU A 27 -6.62 -1.91 3.37
N ASN A 28 -6.46 -1.19 2.26
CA ASN A 28 -6.99 -1.63 0.96
C ASN A 28 -6.39 -2.97 0.50
N MET A 29 -5.09 -3.18 0.70
CA MET A 29 -4.43 -4.46 0.38
C MET A 29 -4.96 -5.61 1.25
N VAL A 30 -5.19 -5.37 2.54
CA VAL A 30 -5.79 -6.35 3.45
C VAL A 30 -7.21 -6.71 3.00
N GLN A 31 -8.04 -5.73 2.63
CA GLN A 31 -9.39 -5.98 2.14
C GLN A 31 -9.40 -6.79 0.83
N ALA A 32 -8.45 -6.55 -0.06
CA ALA A 32 -8.28 -7.35 -1.26
C ALA A 32 -7.89 -8.80 -0.92
N ALA A 33 -6.93 -8.99 -0.01
CA ALA A 33 -6.47 -10.31 0.42
C ALA A 33 -7.57 -11.14 1.08
N ILE A 34 -8.41 -10.52 1.94
CA ILE A 34 -9.57 -11.16 2.56
C ILE A 34 -10.49 -11.79 1.51
N LYS A 35 -10.78 -11.04 0.43
CA LYS A 35 -11.69 -11.48 -0.63
C LYS A 35 -11.04 -12.49 -1.59
N ALA A 36 -9.76 -12.32 -1.90
CA ALA A 36 -9.04 -13.15 -2.87
C ALA A 36 -8.61 -14.52 -2.32
N VAL A 37 -8.25 -14.59 -1.02
CA VAL A 37 -7.70 -15.79 -0.35
C VAL A 37 -8.72 -16.43 0.62
N PRO A 38 -10.01 -16.16 0.44
CA PRO A 38 -11.09 -16.33 1.45
C PRO A 38 -10.69 -16.31 2.94
N LEU A 39 -10.03 -15.25 3.41
CA LEU A 39 -9.64 -15.14 4.83
C LEU A 39 -10.78 -14.62 5.71
N GLY A 40 -10.80 -15.03 6.97
CA GLY A 40 -11.71 -14.46 7.98
C GLY A 40 -11.30 -13.06 8.42
N GLN A 41 -12.26 -12.27 8.92
CA GLN A 41 -12.03 -10.89 9.40
C GLN A 41 -10.94 -10.81 10.48
N SER A 42 -10.90 -11.76 11.41
CA SER A 42 -9.86 -11.81 12.45
C SER A 42 -8.45 -12.00 11.88
N ALA A 43 -8.31 -12.73 10.77
CA ALA A 43 -7.03 -12.86 10.08
C ALA A 43 -6.63 -11.53 9.41
N GLY A 44 -7.60 -10.85 8.78
CA GLY A 44 -7.40 -9.51 8.21
C GLY A 44 -6.93 -8.49 9.25
N GLN A 45 -7.55 -8.45 10.43
CA GLN A 45 -7.14 -7.55 11.51
C GLN A 45 -5.73 -7.84 12.01
N ARG A 46 -5.33 -9.12 12.13
CA ARG A 46 -3.95 -9.47 12.47
C ARG A 46 -2.95 -9.01 11.41
N MET A 47 -3.29 -9.17 10.13
CA MET A 47 -2.45 -8.68 9.02
C MET A 47 -2.31 -7.16 9.07
N LEU A 48 -3.42 -6.43 9.22
CA LEU A 48 -3.39 -4.97 9.31
C LEU A 48 -2.59 -4.50 10.52
N GLY A 49 -2.74 -5.16 11.68
CA GLY A 49 -1.94 -4.87 12.86
C GLY A 49 -0.44 -5.00 12.60
N ALA A 50 -0.01 -6.10 11.98
CA ALA A 50 1.40 -6.29 11.63
C ALA A 50 1.92 -5.23 10.64
N LEU A 51 1.09 -4.81 9.68
CA LEU A 51 1.45 -3.76 8.72
C LEU A 51 1.55 -2.38 9.40
N VAL A 52 0.63 -2.06 10.31
CA VAL A 52 0.64 -0.79 11.07
C VAL A 52 1.94 -0.62 11.85
N GLU A 53 2.46 -1.69 12.47
CA GLU A 53 3.74 -1.63 13.18
C GLU A 53 4.94 -1.36 12.26
N ALA A 54 4.88 -1.81 11.00
CA ALA A 54 5.97 -1.61 10.02
C ALA A 54 5.93 -0.25 9.30
N ILE A 55 4.76 0.41 9.28
CA ILE A 55 4.55 1.66 8.53
C ILE A 55 5.49 2.79 8.99
N PRO A 56 5.64 3.11 10.30
CA PRO A 56 6.45 4.24 10.72
C PRO A 56 7.90 4.17 10.25
N ALA A 57 8.57 3.02 10.45
CA ALA A 57 9.95 2.83 10.02
C ALA A 57 10.09 2.92 8.49
N THR A 58 9.12 2.39 7.74
CA THR A 58 9.11 2.46 6.27
C THR A 58 8.92 3.90 5.78
N VAL A 59 8.04 4.67 6.41
CA VAL A 59 7.82 6.09 6.11
C VAL A 59 9.08 6.90 6.42
N ASP A 60 9.68 6.69 7.59
CA ASP A 60 10.89 7.42 7.99
C ASP A 60 12.05 7.14 7.03
N ALA A 61 12.22 5.88 6.59
CA ALA A 61 13.16 5.52 5.54
C ALA A 61 12.83 6.19 4.18
N ALA A 62 11.55 6.23 3.79
CA ALA A 62 11.13 6.83 2.53
C ALA A 62 11.36 8.35 2.49
N LEU A 63 11.21 9.04 3.62
CA LEU A 63 11.37 10.50 3.71
C LEU A 63 12.84 10.96 3.55
N VAL A 64 13.81 10.09 3.85
CA VAL A 64 15.23 10.42 3.74
C VAL A 64 15.86 9.98 2.40
N LEU A 65 15.13 9.21 1.58
CA LEU A 65 15.61 8.77 0.26
C LEU A 65 15.68 9.92 -0.73
N ARG A 66 16.85 10.11 -1.35
CA ARG A 66 17.03 11.06 -2.46
C ARG A 66 16.32 10.55 -3.70
N ASP A 67 15.96 11.46 -4.60
CA ASP A 67 15.21 11.13 -5.81
C ASP A 67 15.87 10.04 -6.66
N GLY A 68 17.21 10.07 -6.80
CA GLY A 68 17.97 9.05 -7.54
C GLY A 68 18.09 7.69 -6.85
N GLU A 69 17.70 7.59 -5.57
CA GLU A 69 17.73 6.36 -4.79
C GLU A 69 16.36 5.69 -4.72
N ARG A 70 15.30 6.38 -5.18
CA ARG A 70 13.95 5.81 -5.20
C ARG A 70 13.85 4.76 -6.29
N MET A 71 13.69 3.51 -5.88
CA MET A 71 13.54 2.37 -6.78
C MET A 71 12.30 1.57 -6.41
N ALA A 72 11.47 1.26 -7.40
CA ALA A 72 10.36 0.31 -7.26
C ALA A 72 10.77 -1.04 -7.87
N PHE A 73 11.65 -1.78 -7.20
CA PHE A 73 12.11 -3.08 -7.68
C PHE A 73 11.32 -4.23 -7.05
N THR A 74 10.20 -4.58 -7.69
CA THR A 74 9.31 -5.67 -7.27
C THR A 74 9.04 -6.63 -8.45
N PRO A 75 10.06 -7.38 -8.92
CA PRO A 75 9.97 -8.17 -10.15
C PRO A 75 8.82 -9.18 -10.15
N MET A 76 8.55 -9.82 -9.00
CA MET A 76 7.42 -10.74 -8.88
C MET A 76 6.07 -10.04 -8.97
N LEU A 77 5.95 -8.81 -8.46
CA LEU A 77 4.74 -8.02 -8.63
C LEU A 77 4.49 -7.73 -10.11
N ALA A 78 5.53 -7.33 -10.86
CA ALA A 78 5.42 -7.07 -12.29
C ALA A 78 4.97 -8.32 -13.08
N VAL A 79 5.55 -9.50 -12.79
CA VAL A 79 5.14 -10.77 -13.42
C VAL A 79 3.69 -11.12 -13.09
N LEU A 80 3.28 -10.98 -11.83
CA LEU A 80 1.91 -11.28 -11.41
C LEU A 80 0.90 -10.29 -12.00
N SER A 81 1.23 -9.01 -12.09
CA SER A 81 0.41 -8.00 -12.76
C SER A 81 0.20 -8.33 -14.25
N ALA A 82 1.25 -8.69 -14.98
CA ALA A 82 1.13 -9.09 -16.38
C ALA A 82 0.25 -10.33 -16.57
N ARG A 83 0.32 -11.31 -15.65
CA ARG A 83 -0.56 -12.49 -15.69
C ARG A 83 -2.02 -12.15 -15.38
N HIS A 84 -2.27 -11.16 -14.53
CA HIS A 84 -3.61 -10.70 -14.18
C HIS A 84 -4.34 -10.07 -15.38
N GLU A 85 -3.60 -9.57 -16.38
CA GLU A 85 -4.18 -9.04 -17.62
C GLU A 85 -4.93 -10.10 -18.44
N THR A 86 -4.37 -11.31 -18.53
CA THR A 86 -4.92 -12.42 -19.32
C THR A 86 -5.72 -13.44 -18.50
N GLN A 87 -5.99 -13.15 -17.23
CA GLN A 87 -6.69 -14.07 -16.34
C GLN A 87 -8.17 -14.22 -16.75
N TYR A 88 -8.61 -15.47 -16.97
CA TYR A 88 -9.96 -15.77 -17.47
C TYR A 88 -11.08 -15.30 -16.52
N SER A 89 -10.95 -15.62 -15.23
CA SER A 89 -11.89 -15.18 -14.19
C SER A 89 -11.23 -14.14 -13.27
N ARG A 90 -11.77 -12.92 -13.19
CA ARG A 90 -11.21 -11.83 -12.37
C ARG A 90 -12.25 -11.25 -11.43
N LEU A 91 -11.91 -11.19 -10.14
CA LEU A 91 -12.70 -10.54 -9.10
C LEU A 91 -12.41 -9.03 -9.02
N PHE A 92 -11.21 -8.63 -9.47
CA PHE A 92 -10.73 -7.25 -9.46
C PHE A 92 -10.38 -6.79 -10.87
N ARG A 93 -10.39 -5.46 -11.06
CA ARG A 93 -10.27 -4.77 -12.36
C ARG A 93 -8.88 -4.16 -12.63
N SER A 94 -7.89 -4.48 -11.79
CA SER A 94 -6.49 -4.07 -11.97
C SER A 94 -5.77 -4.89 -13.03
#